data_AF-A0A7X6QBR4-F1
#
_entry.id   AF-A0A7X6QBR4-F1
#
_cell.length_a   1.000
_cell.length_b   1.000
_cell.length_c   1.000
_cell.angle_alpha   90.00
_cell.angle_beta   90.00
_cell.angle_gamma   90.00
#
_symmetry.space_group_name_H-M   'P 1'
#
loop_
_entity.id
_entity.type
_entity.pdbx_description
1 polymer ?
#
loop_
_entity_poly.entity_id
_entity_poly.type
_entity_poly.pdbx_seq_one_letter_code
_entity_poly.pdbx_strand_id
1 'polypeptide(L)'
;MDDFFEIKLMVGGCYYPLRIKRKDEFVYREAARRINDKLNRYIERYPNLRKEDYYVMTAIHISVVNIMWESFNDTTPYKEKIRQLDKELESFLNCESEPEDKQ
;
A
#
# COMPACT_ATOMS: atom_id res chain seq x y z
N MET A 1 -9.93 -24.56 -3.15
CA MET A 1 -9.93 -24.88 -1.70
C MET A 1 -9.45 -23.65 -0.98
N ASP A 2 -10.20 -23.21 0.03
CA ASP A 2 -9.95 -21.97 0.74
C ASP A 2 -8.82 -22.20 1.76
N ASP A 3 -7.61 -21.80 1.37
CA ASP A 3 -6.34 -22.09 2.06
C ASP A 3 -6.13 -21.15 3.27
N PHE A 4 -7.13 -21.14 4.15
CA PHE A 4 -7.14 -20.37 5.38
C PHE A 4 -6.59 -21.17 6.54
N PHE A 5 -5.76 -20.54 7.36
CA PHE A 5 -5.20 -21.13 8.57
C PHE A 5 -5.05 -20.08 9.66
N GLU A 6 -4.81 -20.54 10.89
CA GLU A 6 -4.66 -19.67 12.05
C GLU A 6 -3.20 -19.35 12.32
N ILE A 7 -2.89 -18.07 12.50
CA ILE A 7 -1.58 -17.58 12.95
C ILE A 7 -1.72 -16.86 14.28
N LYS A 8 -0.61 -16.76 15.01
CA LYS A 8 -0.50 -15.94 16.22
C LYS A 8 0.52 -14.84 15.98
N LEU A 9 0.07 -13.59 16.00
CA LEU A 9 0.93 -12.40 15.89
C LEU A 9 1.26 -11.86 17.27
N MET A 10 2.52 -11.51 17.49
CA MET A 10 2.97 -10.88 18.74
C MET A 10 3.03 -9.37 18.54
N VAL A 11 2.22 -8.61 19.27
CA VAL A 11 2.18 -7.15 19.20
C VAL A 11 2.18 -6.54 20.61
N GLY A 12 3.17 -5.71 20.92
CA GLY A 12 3.31 -5.02 22.20
C GLY A 12 3.23 -5.95 23.43
N GLY A 13 3.82 -7.14 23.31
CA GLY A 13 3.86 -8.17 24.34
C GLY A 13 2.61 -9.06 24.45
N CYS A 14 1.59 -8.86 23.61
CA CYS A 14 0.37 -9.67 23.58
C CYS A 14 0.31 -10.52 22.30
N TYR A 15 -0.26 -11.73 22.40
CA TYR A 15 -0.50 -12.62 21.25
C TYR A 15 -1.93 -12.48 20.74
N TYR A 16 -2.07 -12.24 19.43
CA TYR A 16 -3.35 -12.09 18.74
C TYR A 16 -3.52 -13.24 17.73
N PRO A 17 -4.46 -14.17 17.96
CA PRO A 17 -4.81 -15.20 16.99
C PRO A 17 -5.63 -14.60 15.84
N LEU A 18 -5.26 -14.90 14.59
CA LEU A 18 -5.94 -14.43 13.39
C LEU A 18 -6.06 -15.57 12.37
N ARG A 19 -7.23 -15.69 11.74
CA ARG A 19 -7.46 -16.61 10.62
C ARG A 19 -7.24 -15.88 9.31
N ILE A 20 -6.22 -16.28 8.54
CA ILE A 20 -5.79 -15.60 7.32
C ILE A 20 -5.56 -16.58 6.18
N LYS A 21 -5.43 -16.07 4.95
CA LYS A 21 -5.00 -16.87 3.80
C LYS A 21 -3.50 -17.15 3.90
N ARG A 22 -3.08 -18.36 3.56
CA ARG A 22 -1.67 -18.77 3.60
C ARG A 22 -0.74 -17.86 2.80
N LYS A 23 -1.19 -17.40 1.62
CA LYS A 23 -0.43 -16.47 0.77
C LYS A 23 -0.13 -15.10 1.43
N ASP A 24 -0.96 -14.67 2.38
CA ASP A 24 -0.86 -13.34 2.98
C ASP A 24 -0.07 -13.37 4.30
N GLU A 25 0.34 -14.55 4.80
CA GLU A 25 1.02 -14.72 6.09
C GLU A 25 2.22 -13.78 6.23
N PHE A 26 3.06 -13.72 5.21
CA PHE A 26 4.24 -12.86 5.21
C PHE A 26 3.86 -11.41 5.49
N VAL A 27 2.81 -10.90 4.81
CA VAL A 27 2.35 -9.51 4.97
C VAL A 27 1.85 -9.25 6.38
N TYR A 28 1.08 -10.19 6.97
CA TYR A 28 0.61 -10.07 8.35
C TYR A 28 1.76 -10.08 9.37
N ARG A 29 2.79 -10.92 9.17
CA ARG A 29 3.97 -10.96 10.05
C ARG A 29 4.83 -9.70 9.93
N GLU A 30 5.03 -9.20 8.71
CA GLU A 30 5.71 -7.92 8.48
C GLU A 30 4.95 -6.75 9.12
N ALA A 31 3.62 -6.73 9.02
CA ALA A 31 2.79 -5.71 9.67
C ALA A 31 2.98 -5.72 11.20
N ALA A 32 2.92 -6.90 11.83
CA ALA A 32 3.17 -7.02 13.28
C ALA A 32 4.57 -6.53 13.68
N ARG A 33 5.61 -6.85 12.89
CA ARG A 33 6.97 -6.36 13.13
C ARG A 33 7.03 -4.83 13.06
N ARG A 34 6.49 -4.24 11.99
CA ARG A 34 6.46 -2.78 11.80
C ARG A 34 5.73 -2.06 12.93
N ILE A 35 4.61 -2.61 13.41
CA ILE A 35 3.88 -2.07 14.56
C ILE A 35 4.78 -2.09 15.81
N ASN A 36 5.42 -3.22 16.10
CA ASN A 36 6.31 -3.34 17.27
C ASN A 36 7.49 -2.38 17.21
N ASP A 37 8.15 -2.27 16.06
CA ASP A 37 9.27 -1.35 15.88
C ASP A 37 8.84 0.10 16.14
N LYS A 38 7.65 0.47 15.66
CA LYS A 38 7.13 1.82 15.85
C LYS A 38 6.72 2.08 17.30
N LEU A 39 6.06 1.10 17.93
CA LEU A 39 5.67 1.15 19.33
C LEU A 39 6.90 1.33 20.22
N ASN A 40 7.95 0.54 20.02
CA ASN A 40 9.20 0.62 20.79
C ASN A 40 9.86 1.99 20.64
N ARG A 41 9.90 2.54 19.41
CA ARG A 41 10.43 3.90 19.18
C ARG A 41 9.65 4.98 19.93
N TYR A 42 8.33 4.85 20.05
CA TYR A 42 7.52 5.81 20.80
C TYR A 42 7.73 5.66 22.31
N ILE A 43 7.87 4.43 22.82
CA ILE A 43 8.20 4.16 24.22
C ILE A 43 9.56 4.78 24.58
N GLU A 44 10.58 4.61 23.72
CA GLU A 44 11.91 5.18 23.92
C GLU A 44 11.89 6.72 23.87
N ARG A 45 11.11 7.31 22.96
CA ARG A 45 11.09 8.76 22.74
C ARG A 45 10.24 9.52 23.78
N TYR A 46 9.15 8.93 24.24
CA TYR A 46 8.20 9.55 25.16
C TYR A 46 8.00 8.68 26.40
N PRO A 47 9.03 8.52 27.25
CA PRO A 47 8.85 7.83 28.52
C PRO A 47 7.79 8.58 29.34
N ASN A 48 6.88 7.86 30.00
CA ASN A 48 5.77 8.34 30.84
C ASN A 48 4.39 8.47 30.19
N LEU A 49 4.17 8.00 28.97
CA LEU A 49 2.81 7.85 28.44
C LEU A 49 2.16 6.55 28.92
N ARG A 50 0.82 6.50 28.88
CA ARG A 50 0.09 5.26 29.16
C ARG A 50 0.30 4.28 28.03
N LYS A 51 0.11 2.98 28.33
CA LYS A 51 0.25 1.92 27.34
C LYS A 51 -0.67 2.15 26.13
N GLU A 52 -1.90 2.59 26.39
CA GLU A 52 -2.90 2.88 25.35
C GLU A 52 -2.43 4.01 24.40
N ASP A 53 -1.78 5.03 24.93
CA ASP A 53 -1.33 6.20 24.16
C ASP A 53 -0.28 5.80 23.11
N TYR A 54 0.64 4.88 23.43
CA TYR A 54 1.62 4.38 22.44
C TYR A 54 0.95 3.65 21.28
N TYR A 55 -0.12 2.89 21.54
CA TYR A 55 -0.88 2.23 20.49
C TYR A 55 -1.63 3.25 19.63
N VAL A 56 -2.23 4.28 20.23
CA VAL A 56 -2.89 5.37 19.50
C VAL A 56 -1.89 6.13 18.62
N MET A 57 -0.72 6.48 19.14
CA MET A 57 0.34 7.13 18.37
C MET A 57 0.81 6.26 17.20
N THR A 58 0.93 4.95 17.43
CA THR A 58 1.30 4.00 16.38
C THR A 58 0.21 3.88 15.32
N ALA A 59 -1.06 3.82 15.72
CA ALA A 59 -2.19 3.79 14.80
C ALA A 59 -2.26 5.06 13.95
N ILE A 60 -2.15 6.24 14.56
CA ILE A 60 -2.09 7.53 13.86
C ILE A 60 -0.96 7.52 12.83
N HIS A 61 0.24 7.10 13.22
CA HIS A 61 1.38 7.04 12.32
C HIS A 61 1.13 6.14 11.11
N ILE A 62 0.58 4.95 11.34
CA ILE A 62 0.26 4.00 10.27
C ILE A 62 -0.81 4.58 9.33
N SER A 63 -1.85 5.23 9.87
CA SER A 63 -2.88 5.90 9.07
C SER A 63 -2.31 7.01 8.20
N VAL A 64 -1.43 7.85 8.75
CA VAL A 64 -0.74 8.92 7.98
C VAL A 64 0.09 8.31 6.87
N VAL A 65 0.90 7.30 7.18
CA VAL A 65 1.73 6.62 6.18
C VAL A 65 0.86 5.98 5.10
N ASN A 66 -0.25 5.34 5.45
CA ASN A 66 -1.18 4.76 4.50
C ASN A 66 -1.77 5.81 3.54
N ILE A 67 -2.25 6.95 4.05
CA ILE A 67 -2.78 8.05 3.24
C ILE A 67 -1.70 8.61 2.29
N MET A 68 -0.46 8.76 2.79
CA MET A 68 0.65 9.21 1.95
C MET A 68 0.94 8.21 0.82
N TRP A 69 0.97 6.90 1.10
CA TRP A 69 1.17 5.88 0.07
C TRP A 69 0.05 5.83 -0.96
N GLU A 70 -1.20 6.03 -0.54
CA GLU A 70 -2.35 6.17 -1.46
C GLU A 70 -2.14 7.35 -2.41
N SER A 71 -1.63 8.49 -1.91
CA SER A 71 -1.32 9.65 -2.74
C SER A 71 -0.17 9.44 -3.73
N PHE A 72 0.87 8.69 -3.37
CA PHE A 72 1.99 8.40 -4.26
C PHE A 72 1.66 7.35 -5.33
N ASN A 73 0.74 6.43 -5.02
CA ASN A 73 0.25 5.44 -5.97
C ASN A 73 -0.84 5.97 -6.90
N ASP A 74 -1.09 7.28 -6.89
CA ASP A 74 -1.92 7.93 -7.89
C ASP A 74 -1.25 7.85 -9.28
N THR A 75 -1.57 6.77 -10.01
CA THR A 75 -1.07 6.51 -11.37
C THR A 75 -1.85 7.24 -12.45
N THR A 76 -2.87 8.01 -12.06
CA THR A 76 -3.72 8.78 -12.97
C THR A 76 -2.92 9.72 -13.87
N PRO A 77 -1.94 10.52 -13.37
CA PRO A 77 -1.10 11.36 -14.24
C PRO A 77 -0.32 10.56 -15.29
N TYR A 78 0.21 9.39 -14.93
CA TYR A 78 0.94 8.54 -15.89
C TYR A 78 0.00 7.95 -16.95
N LYS A 79 -1.18 7.46 -16.54
CA LYS A 79 -2.20 6.94 -17.45
C LYS A 79 -2.69 8.01 -18.44
N GLU A 80 -2.87 9.23 -17.96
CA GLU A 80 -3.29 10.34 -18.79
C GLU A 80 -2.22 10.74 -19.80
N LYS A 81 -0.94 10.74 -19.39
CA LYS A 81 0.15 11.02 -20.32
C LYS A 81 0.33 9.93 -21.37
N ILE A 82 0.17 8.66 -20.99
CA ILE A 82 0.18 7.53 -21.94
C ILE A 82 -0.97 7.67 -22.95
N ARG A 83 -2.19 7.97 -22.50
CA ARG A 83 -3.33 8.20 -23.41
C ARG A 83 -3.13 9.37 -24.37
N GLN A 84 -2.46 10.43 -23.92
CA GLN A 84 -2.10 11.55 -24.80
C GLN A 84 -1.12 11.09 -25.89
N LEU A 85 -0.08 10.35 -25.51
CA LEU A 85 0.89 9.81 -26.46
C LEU A 85 0.26 8.80 -27.43
N ASP A 86 -0.64 7.94 -26.97
CA ASP A 86 -1.40 7.02 -27.84
C ASP A 86 -2.22 7.79 -28.87
N LYS A 87 -2.92 8.86 -28.45
CA LYS A 87 -3.68 9.72 -29.38
C LYS A 87 -2.79 10.45 -30.37
N GLU A 88 -1.64 10.94 -29.94
CA GLU A 88 -0.66 11.57 -30.83
C GLU A 88 -0.18 10.56 -31.88
N LEU A 89 0.20 9.35 -31.47
CA LEU A 89 0.61 8.28 -32.38
C LEU A 89 -0.50 7.86 -33.36
N GLU A 90 -1.73 7.67 -32.87
CA GLU A 90 -2.89 7.40 -33.73
C GLU A 90 -3.13 8.52 -34.74
N SER A 91 -2.95 9.79 -34.33
CA SER A 91 -3.09 10.92 -35.24
C SER A 91 -2.01 10.97 -36.31
N PHE A 92 -0.76 10.61 -36.00
CA PHE A 92 0.31 10.52 -36.98
C PHE A 92 0.09 9.37 -37.97
N LEU A 93 -0.27 8.19 -37.49
CA LEU A 93 -0.52 7.01 -38.33
C LEU A 93 -1.75 7.19 -39.24
N ASN A 94 -2.78 7.88 -38.76
CA ASN A 94 -3.96 8.21 -39.57
C ASN A 94 -3.71 9.38 -40.54
N CYS A 95 -2.65 10.18 -40.34
CA CYS A 95 -2.25 11.24 -41.26
C CYS A 95 -1.36 10.70 -42.40
N GLU A 96 -0.61 9.62 -42.15
CA GLU A 96 0.15 8.89 -43.20
C GLU A 96 -0.75 7.99 -44.09
N SER A 97 -2.03 7.83 -43.74
CA SER A 97 -3.02 7.08 -44.52
C SER A 97 -4.06 8.00 -45.17
N GLU A 98 -3.62 9.06 -45.85
CA GLU A 98 -4.40 9.60 -46.97
C GLU A 98 -4.27 8.65 -48.17
N PRO A 99 -5.38 8.30 -48.86
CA PRO A 99 -5.44 7.15 -49.75
C PRO A 99 -4.64 7.40 -51.04
N GLU A 100 -3.63 6.56 -51.27
CA GLU A 100 -3.35 6.11 -52.64
C GLU A 100 -4.63 5.43 -53.16
N ASP A 101 -4.96 5.73 -54.42
CA ASP A 101 -6.10 5.24 -55.20
C ASP A 101 -7.45 5.97 -55.03
N LYS A 102 -7.73 6.84 -56.02
CA LYS A 102 -8.77 6.55 -57.03
C LYS A 102 -8.55 7.38 -58.31
N GLN A 103 -8.34 6.60 -59.39
CA GLN A 103 -8.50 6.85 -60.83
C GLN A 103 -9.14 8.17 -61.29
#